data_AF-A0A1Y2X694-F1
#
_entry.id   AF-A0A1Y2X694-F1
#
_cell.length_a   1.000
_cell.length_b   1.000
_cell.length_c   1.000
_cell.angle_alpha   90.00
_cell.angle_beta   90.00
_cell.angle_gamma   90.00
#
_symmetry.space_group_name_H-M   'P 1'
#
loop_
_entity.id
_entity.type
_entity.pdbx_description
1 polymer ?
#
loop_
_entity_poly.entity_id
_entity_poly.type
_entity_poly.pdbx_seq_one_letter_code
_entity_poly.pdbx_strand_id
1 'polypeptide(L)'
;MQRLTRGGGASGNGSVHTCIHDEVKLDPNDLIPDRKLGSITKYDDYFNGDIYEDQPSKYEQEWEIDTAKYPYLKHVKSLSAAWPHLRYLAQWMEITTSPTKWQLIKDLAPRELTELRKERAERTNIAAVDFVSGQPAPLIKYINTPGSLAESLDQPAIPGASRLYVVEDLSRDVIECLGIKLDIDPLFFREHINDYTWYNTRDPWVELPDLDIVSRDRPYFRLTYNQPRYFKTPESFKEAERQAGRFNVLRRLDADDGHESPFDEKSATVALVRSKASLWIRPAKADQQAVGVLLIDPSIIEGYPLWRGYRPFKNSPTPNNQTRYNVPPKTNLFEDLIFWIQQTSQQDIDEIENNPKAMAFRILEIICAEWLTLSRYITARLGQIEWEIESPKWFDIQKQELQRESINFNMSLKKLHTWRRRLPIYSAMVADTRAKLFPDSSPGSKRRDCIDDLQKDFAIVADHIKDLLSRTERIAAVATAVAAIEESRRAIEQNKTLGRLTYLAVIFAPLSFVSSFFSMSTNVSELTGTIWIYFCVAIPVSLLVYLIVDKNWTNNFGVVYDRARGAREKIKHATPSVGK
;
A
#
# COMPACT_ATOMS: atom_id res chain seq x y z
N MET A 1 -76.79 -7.08 -35.83
CA MET A 1 -76.15 -5.89 -36.43
C MET A 1 -74.80 -5.69 -35.75
N GLN A 2 -73.75 -5.50 -36.53
CA GLN A 2 -72.30 -5.64 -36.25
C GLN A 2 -71.69 -4.90 -35.04
N ARG A 3 -70.71 -5.52 -34.36
CA ARG A 3 -69.25 -5.15 -34.22
C ARG A 3 -68.63 -5.83 -32.97
N LEU A 4 -67.86 -6.93 -33.12
CA LEU A 4 -66.37 -7.06 -33.13
C LEU A 4 -65.65 -6.62 -31.82
N THR A 5 -65.28 -7.56 -30.92
CA THR A 5 -63.91 -8.14 -30.62
C THR A 5 -62.85 -7.13 -30.12
N ARG A 6 -61.99 -7.29 -29.08
CA ARG A 6 -61.25 -8.35 -28.32
C ARG A 6 -60.81 -7.65 -26.98
N GLY A 7 -60.57 -8.26 -25.80
CA GLY A 7 -59.68 -9.37 -25.44
C GLY A 7 -58.62 -8.84 -24.43
N GLY A 8 -58.60 -9.33 -23.18
CA GLY A 8 -57.92 -8.73 -22.02
C GLY A 8 -56.42 -9.03 -21.80
N GLY A 9 -55.90 -8.58 -20.65
CA GLY A 9 -54.60 -9.01 -20.09
C GLY A 9 -53.89 -8.03 -19.13
N ALA A 10 -53.85 -8.42 -17.85
CA ALA A 10 -52.72 -8.35 -16.89
C ALA A 10 -52.16 -7.02 -16.31
N SER A 11 -52.35 -6.87 -14.99
CA SER A 11 -51.32 -6.83 -13.93
C SER A 11 -50.00 -6.07 -14.19
N GLY A 12 -49.81 -4.95 -13.47
CA GLY A 12 -48.52 -4.29 -13.27
C GLY A 12 -48.15 -4.25 -11.79
N ASN A 13 -47.43 -5.28 -11.33
CA ASN A 13 -46.81 -5.36 -10.02
C ASN A 13 -45.74 -4.27 -9.86
N GLY A 14 -45.78 -3.55 -8.74
CA GLY A 14 -44.64 -2.77 -8.26
C GLY A 14 -43.50 -3.71 -7.90
N SER A 15 -42.38 -3.61 -8.63
CA SER A 15 -41.16 -4.36 -8.34
C SER A 15 -40.47 -3.75 -7.12
N VAL A 16 -40.78 -4.28 -5.94
CA VAL A 16 -39.81 -4.31 -4.86
C VAL A 16 -38.69 -5.22 -5.36
N HIS A 17 -37.56 -4.63 -5.78
CA HIS A 17 -36.33 -5.38 -5.97
C HIS A 17 -35.87 -5.86 -4.59
N THR A 18 -36.39 -7.01 -4.15
CA THR A 18 -35.69 -7.89 -3.23
C THR A 18 -34.39 -8.29 -3.93
N CYS A 19 -33.29 -7.62 -3.58
CA CYS A 19 -31.96 -8.15 -3.81
C CYS A 19 -31.92 -9.50 -3.10
N ILE A 20 -32.00 -10.57 -3.89
CA ILE A 20 -31.63 -11.90 -3.44
C ILE A 20 -30.16 -11.76 -3.05
N HIS A 21 -29.90 -11.74 -1.75
CA HIS A 21 -28.58 -11.99 -1.22
C HIS A 21 -28.23 -13.42 -1.60
N ASP A 22 -27.62 -13.61 -2.76
CA ASP A 22 -26.84 -14.83 -2.99
C ASP A 22 -25.83 -14.87 -1.85
N GLU A 23 -25.99 -15.82 -0.92
CA GLU A 23 -25.01 -16.10 0.11
C GLU A 23 -23.73 -16.57 -0.59
N VAL A 24 -22.88 -15.62 -1.01
CA VAL A 24 -21.57 -15.91 -1.56
C VAL A 24 -20.79 -16.66 -0.48
N LYS A 25 -20.61 -17.97 -0.63
CA LYS A 25 -19.87 -18.81 0.32
C LYS A 25 -18.46 -18.23 0.49
N LEU A 26 -18.08 -17.94 1.73
CA LEU A 26 -16.75 -17.39 2.05
C LEU A 26 -15.68 -18.47 1.84
N ASP A 27 -14.57 -18.13 1.20
CA ASP A 27 -13.43 -19.04 1.09
C ASP A 27 -12.62 -18.93 2.39
N PRO A 28 -12.32 -20.05 3.09
CA PRO A 28 -11.49 -20.02 4.30
C PRO A 28 -10.07 -19.46 4.04
N ASN A 29 -9.63 -19.45 2.79
CA ASN A 29 -8.36 -18.89 2.35
C ASN A 29 -8.44 -17.42 1.97
N ASP A 30 -9.61 -16.77 2.02
CA ASP A 30 -9.68 -15.34 1.76
C ASP A 30 -8.86 -14.56 2.79
N LEU A 31 -8.23 -13.48 2.34
CA LEU A 31 -7.68 -12.45 3.23
C LEU A 31 -8.83 -11.60 3.76
N ILE A 32 -8.78 -11.30 5.06
CA ILE A 32 -9.76 -10.41 5.66
C ILE A 32 -9.37 -8.97 5.32
N PRO A 33 -10.30 -8.17 4.76
CA PRO A 33 -10.02 -6.78 4.45
C PRO A 33 -9.68 -6.00 5.71
N ASP A 34 -8.88 -4.94 5.54
CA ASP A 34 -8.33 -4.15 6.64
C ASP A 34 -9.42 -3.65 7.59
N ARG A 35 -10.52 -3.14 7.00
CA ARG A 35 -11.73 -2.61 7.66
C ARG A 35 -12.92 -2.53 6.71
N LYS A 36 -14.11 -2.33 7.27
CA LYS A 36 -15.33 -1.88 6.57
C LYS A 36 -15.11 -0.55 5.82
N LEU A 37 -14.87 -0.60 4.51
CA LEU A 37 -15.06 0.56 3.63
C LEU A 37 -16.28 0.33 2.73
N GLY A 38 -17.48 0.58 3.26
CA GLY A 38 -18.74 0.53 2.52
C GLY A 38 -19.90 -0.10 3.27
N SER A 39 -21.14 0.12 2.79
CA SER A 39 -22.39 -0.41 3.37
C SER A 39 -22.66 -1.89 3.05
N ILE A 40 -21.76 -2.55 2.30
CA ILE A 40 -21.89 -3.94 1.87
C ILE A 40 -20.63 -4.67 2.32
N THR A 41 -20.58 -5.18 3.56
CA THR A 41 -19.49 -6.08 3.96
C THR A 41 -19.97 -7.10 5.00
N LYS A 42 -19.45 -8.32 4.85
CA LYS A 42 -19.86 -9.59 5.50
C LYS A 42 -19.17 -9.87 6.85
N TYR A 43 -18.36 -8.92 7.34
CA TYR A 43 -17.44 -9.13 8.47
C TYR A 43 -17.64 -8.09 9.57
N ASP A 44 -17.44 -8.49 10.82
CA ASP A 44 -17.43 -7.60 11.96
C ASP A 44 -16.06 -7.54 12.63
N ASP A 45 -15.38 -6.38 12.54
CA ASP A 45 -14.00 -6.17 12.99
C ASP A 45 -13.83 -6.37 14.51
N TYR A 46 -14.92 -6.20 15.29
CA TYR A 46 -14.96 -6.32 16.75
C TYR A 46 -15.87 -7.45 17.24
N PHE A 47 -16.11 -8.47 16.40
CA PHE A 47 -17.02 -9.57 16.77
C PHE A 47 -16.57 -10.27 18.06
N ASN A 48 -15.26 -10.37 18.30
CA ASN A 48 -14.65 -10.99 19.48
C ASN A 48 -14.31 -9.97 20.58
N GLY A 49 -14.98 -8.82 20.60
CA GLY A 49 -14.78 -7.75 21.58
C GLY A 49 -13.72 -6.74 21.17
N ASP A 50 -13.67 -5.62 21.90
CA ASP A 50 -12.63 -4.60 21.76
C ASP A 50 -11.62 -4.62 22.92
N ILE A 51 -10.57 -3.79 22.80
CA ILE A 51 -9.47 -3.76 23.80
C ILE A 51 -9.92 -3.35 25.22
N TYR A 52 -11.07 -2.69 25.36
CA TYR A 52 -11.55 -2.18 26.64
C TYR A 52 -12.47 -3.16 27.37
N GLU A 53 -12.78 -4.30 26.76
CA GLU A 53 -13.63 -5.32 27.38
C GLU A 53 -12.83 -6.20 28.34
N ASP A 54 -13.11 -6.03 29.64
CA ASP A 54 -12.49 -6.81 30.72
C ASP A 54 -12.88 -8.30 30.71
N GLN A 55 -13.98 -8.66 30.05
CA GLN A 55 -14.48 -10.03 30.02
C GLN A 55 -14.11 -10.76 28.71
N PRO A 56 -13.86 -12.09 28.78
CA PRO A 56 -13.80 -12.98 27.63
C PRO A 56 -15.01 -12.79 26.72
N SER A 57 -14.80 -12.65 25.42
CA SER A 57 -15.92 -12.62 24.48
C SER A 57 -16.64 -13.97 24.48
N LYS A 58 -17.96 -13.98 24.25
CA LYS A 58 -18.74 -15.23 24.12
C LYS A 58 -18.16 -16.19 23.08
N TYR A 59 -17.46 -15.67 22.08
CA TYR A 59 -16.82 -16.45 21.02
C TYR A 59 -15.55 -17.19 21.49
N GLU A 60 -14.91 -16.76 22.59
CA GLU A 60 -13.71 -17.43 23.10
C GLU A 60 -13.97 -18.87 23.50
N GLN A 61 -15.20 -19.19 23.92
CA GLN A 61 -15.62 -20.55 24.24
C GLN A 61 -15.70 -21.46 23.01
N GLU A 62 -15.83 -20.91 21.79
CA GLU A 62 -15.99 -21.69 20.57
C GLU A 62 -14.67 -22.30 20.08
N TRP A 63 -13.55 -21.62 20.32
CA TRP A 63 -12.22 -22.06 19.86
C TRP A 63 -11.31 -22.56 20.98
N GLU A 64 -11.74 -22.45 22.24
CA GLU A 64 -10.97 -22.91 23.40
C GLU A 64 -10.54 -24.37 23.25
N ILE A 65 -9.30 -24.66 23.66
CA ILE A 65 -8.70 -25.99 23.63
C ILE A 65 -8.25 -26.41 25.03
N ASP A 66 -8.10 -27.72 25.23
CA ASP A 66 -7.51 -28.25 26.46
C ASP A 66 -6.04 -27.85 26.58
N THR A 67 -5.78 -26.89 27.46
CA THR A 67 -4.44 -26.35 27.73
C THR A 67 -3.57 -27.27 28.59
N ALA A 68 -4.07 -28.42 29.07
CA ALA A 68 -3.26 -29.37 29.84
C ALA A 68 -2.03 -29.88 29.06
N LYS A 69 -2.11 -29.91 27.73
CA LYS A 69 -1.02 -30.31 26.83
C LYS A 69 -0.16 -29.13 26.34
N TYR A 70 -0.52 -27.90 26.69
CA TYR A 70 0.08 -26.67 26.20
C TYR A 70 0.47 -25.74 27.38
N PRO A 71 1.49 -26.11 28.18
CA PRO A 71 1.95 -25.30 29.31
C PRO A 71 2.33 -23.85 28.94
N TYR A 72 2.91 -23.59 27.77
CA TYR A 72 3.22 -22.24 27.30
C TYR A 72 1.94 -21.45 27.05
N LEU A 73 1.00 -22.01 26.29
CA LEU A 73 -0.30 -21.36 26.07
C LEU A 73 -1.02 -21.06 27.39
N LYS A 74 -0.99 -22.01 28.33
CA LYS A 74 -1.54 -21.81 29.68
C LYS A 74 -0.86 -20.64 30.40
N HIS A 75 0.46 -20.52 30.28
CA HIS A 75 1.22 -19.40 30.82
C HIS A 75 0.81 -18.07 30.15
N VAL A 76 0.73 -18.00 28.82
CA VAL A 76 0.30 -16.79 28.09
C VAL A 76 -1.13 -16.38 28.49
N LYS A 77 -2.07 -17.33 28.63
CA LYS A 77 -3.44 -17.07 29.11
C LYS A 77 -3.44 -16.53 30.55
N SER A 78 -2.51 -16.97 31.40
CA SER A 78 -2.42 -16.44 32.77
C SER A 78 -1.85 -15.01 32.79
N LEU A 79 -0.89 -14.72 31.93
CA LEU A 79 -0.29 -13.38 31.81
C LEU A 79 -1.26 -12.37 31.20
N SER A 80 -2.14 -12.78 30.29
CA SER A 80 -3.06 -11.85 29.62
C SER A 80 -4.00 -11.11 30.57
N ALA A 81 -4.21 -11.63 31.79
CA ALA A 81 -4.96 -10.94 32.85
C ALA A 81 -4.26 -9.66 33.36
N ALA A 82 -2.93 -9.63 33.38
CA ALA A 82 -2.14 -8.46 33.79
C ALA A 82 -1.54 -7.70 32.60
N TRP A 83 -1.35 -8.38 31.45
CA TRP A 83 -0.86 -7.81 30.19
C TRP A 83 -1.88 -8.03 29.07
N PRO A 84 -2.91 -7.16 28.95
CA PRO A 84 -4.03 -7.36 28.02
C PRO A 84 -3.62 -7.58 26.56
N HIS A 85 -2.53 -6.97 26.12
CA HIS A 85 -2.02 -7.12 24.75
C HIS A 85 -1.60 -8.56 24.39
N LEU A 86 -1.31 -9.42 25.38
CA LEU A 86 -1.00 -10.85 25.18
C LEU A 86 -2.25 -11.71 24.92
N ARG A 87 -3.46 -11.20 25.22
CA ARG A 87 -4.72 -11.90 24.93
C ARG A 87 -4.84 -12.26 23.46
N TYR A 88 -4.41 -11.36 22.57
CA TYR A 88 -4.40 -11.61 21.13
C TYR A 88 -3.50 -12.81 20.75
N LEU A 89 -2.33 -12.97 21.39
CA LEU A 89 -1.45 -14.12 21.15
C LEU A 89 -2.11 -15.42 21.63
N ALA A 90 -2.73 -15.41 22.81
CA ALA A 90 -3.44 -16.58 23.33
C ALA A 90 -4.57 -17.03 22.38
N GLN A 91 -5.43 -16.09 21.96
CA GLN A 91 -6.49 -16.37 21.00
C GLN A 91 -5.94 -16.85 19.65
N TRP A 92 -4.86 -16.23 19.15
CA TRP A 92 -4.19 -16.65 17.92
C TRP A 92 -3.67 -18.08 18.02
N MET A 93 -3.08 -18.47 19.16
CA MET A 93 -2.61 -19.83 19.41
C MET A 93 -3.77 -20.83 19.44
N GLU A 94 -4.88 -20.51 20.11
CA GLU A 94 -6.07 -21.39 20.15
C GLU A 94 -6.68 -21.58 18.77
N ILE A 95 -6.83 -20.50 18.00
CA ILE A 95 -7.45 -20.51 16.67
C ILE A 95 -6.51 -21.07 15.60
N THR A 96 -5.19 -20.99 15.84
CA THR A 96 -4.08 -21.36 14.94
C THR A 96 -3.85 -20.40 13.77
N THR A 97 -4.48 -19.22 13.81
CA THR A 97 -4.27 -18.07 12.92
C THR A 97 -4.94 -16.82 13.55
N SER A 98 -5.04 -15.72 12.80
CA SER A 98 -5.69 -14.48 13.26
C SER A 98 -7.10 -14.74 13.82
N PRO A 99 -7.45 -14.20 15.00
CA PRO A 99 -8.80 -14.32 15.54
C PRO A 99 -9.91 -13.86 14.61
N THR A 100 -9.65 -12.85 13.79
CA THR A 100 -10.60 -12.37 12.77
C THR A 100 -11.00 -13.46 11.77
N LYS A 101 -10.11 -14.42 11.47
CA LYS A 101 -10.39 -15.55 10.57
C LYS A 101 -11.42 -16.54 11.10
N TRP A 102 -11.74 -16.49 12.39
CA TRP A 102 -12.80 -17.34 12.93
C TRP A 102 -14.12 -17.17 12.17
N GLN A 103 -14.46 -15.93 11.76
CA GLN A 103 -15.66 -15.63 10.98
C GLN A 103 -15.70 -16.32 9.60
N LEU A 104 -14.55 -16.70 9.04
CA LEU A 104 -14.46 -17.42 7.76
C LEU A 104 -14.55 -18.94 7.92
N ILE A 105 -14.07 -19.46 9.05
CA ILE A 105 -13.84 -20.90 9.22
C ILE A 105 -14.83 -21.59 10.18
N LYS A 106 -15.51 -20.84 11.05
CA LYS A 106 -16.41 -21.42 12.07
C LYS A 106 -17.57 -22.23 11.48
N ASP A 107 -18.01 -21.88 10.28
CA ASP A 107 -19.15 -22.50 9.60
C ASP A 107 -18.73 -23.66 8.68
N LEU A 108 -17.44 -24.02 8.67
CA LEU A 108 -16.96 -25.22 7.97
C LEU A 108 -17.52 -26.49 8.62
N ALA A 109 -17.58 -27.58 7.85
CA ALA A 109 -17.97 -28.86 8.41
C ALA A 109 -17.02 -29.23 9.57
N PRO A 110 -17.50 -29.84 10.69
CA PRO A 110 -16.68 -30.08 11.88
C PRO A 110 -15.37 -30.82 11.60
N ARG A 111 -15.40 -31.77 10.64
CA ARG A 111 -14.22 -32.50 10.19
C ARG A 111 -13.22 -31.58 9.46
N GLU A 112 -13.69 -30.77 8.52
CA GLU A 112 -12.85 -29.83 7.76
C GLU A 112 -12.21 -28.78 8.69
N LEU A 113 -12.98 -28.24 9.64
CA LEU A 113 -12.48 -27.31 10.64
C LEU A 113 -11.38 -27.93 11.51
N THR A 114 -11.59 -29.18 11.95
CA THR A 114 -10.61 -29.91 12.77
C THR A 114 -9.33 -30.20 11.98
N GLU A 115 -9.46 -30.66 10.73
CA GLU A 115 -8.32 -30.93 9.85
C GLU A 115 -7.53 -29.64 9.54
N LEU A 116 -8.22 -28.53 9.25
CA LEU A 116 -7.60 -27.23 9.00
C LEU A 116 -6.85 -26.70 10.23
N ARG A 117 -7.49 -26.72 11.41
CA ARG A 117 -6.85 -26.25 12.65
C ARG A 117 -5.64 -27.11 13.01
N LYS A 118 -5.74 -28.42 12.82
CA LYS A 118 -4.66 -29.36 13.10
C LYS A 118 -3.47 -29.12 12.17
N GLU A 119 -3.70 -28.99 10.87
CA GLU A 119 -2.65 -28.71 9.88
C GLU A 119 -1.90 -27.42 10.23
N ARG A 120 -2.63 -26.34 10.49
CA ARG A 120 -2.04 -25.05 10.90
C ARG A 120 -1.27 -25.13 12.21
N ALA A 121 -1.78 -25.87 13.20
CA ALA A 121 -1.11 -26.04 14.49
C ALA A 121 0.22 -26.79 14.41
N GLU A 122 0.26 -27.85 13.59
CA GLU A 122 1.39 -28.77 13.46
C GLU A 122 2.38 -28.34 12.35
N ARG A 123 1.99 -27.37 11.50
CA ARG A 123 2.83 -26.85 10.40
C ARG A 123 4.21 -26.48 10.91
N THR A 124 5.23 -27.11 10.34
CA THR A 124 6.62 -26.95 10.78
C THR A 124 7.52 -26.93 9.56
N ASN A 125 8.16 -25.80 9.31
CA ASN A 125 9.27 -25.69 8.37
C ASN A 125 10.43 -24.97 9.07
N ILE A 126 11.40 -25.75 9.54
CA ILE A 126 12.50 -25.25 10.38
C ILE A 126 13.84 -25.77 9.86
N ALA A 127 14.86 -24.93 9.90
CA ALA A 127 16.25 -25.34 9.74
C ALA A 127 17.03 -25.02 11.02
N ALA A 128 17.64 -26.04 11.62
CA ALA A 128 18.65 -25.89 12.66
C ALA A 128 20.01 -25.72 11.99
N VAL A 129 20.65 -24.58 12.22
CA VAL A 129 21.94 -24.18 11.65
C VAL A 129 22.96 -24.09 12.76
N ASP A 130 24.00 -24.91 12.69
CA ASP A 130 25.14 -24.88 13.62
C ASP A 130 26.32 -24.15 12.99
N PHE A 131 26.66 -22.99 13.56
CA PHE A 131 27.85 -22.22 13.26
C PHE A 131 28.98 -22.68 14.18
N VAL A 132 29.83 -23.59 13.69
CA VAL A 132 30.94 -24.15 14.46
C VAL A 132 32.22 -23.41 14.09
N SER A 133 32.86 -22.75 15.07
CA SER A 133 34.12 -22.03 14.80
C SER A 133 35.18 -22.97 14.20
N GLY A 134 35.90 -22.46 13.20
CA GLY A 134 36.91 -23.21 12.44
C GLY A 134 36.39 -24.07 11.30
N GLN A 135 35.07 -24.23 11.13
CA GLN A 135 34.50 -24.92 9.97
C GLN A 135 34.34 -23.98 8.76
N PRO A 136 34.52 -24.48 7.52
CA PRO A 136 34.42 -23.66 6.32
C PRO A 136 32.97 -23.28 5.94
N ALA A 137 31.97 -23.96 6.51
CA ALA A 137 30.56 -23.75 6.26
C ALA A 137 29.71 -24.21 7.46
N PRO A 138 28.51 -23.64 7.67
CA PRO A 138 27.63 -24.07 8.74
C PRO A 138 27.01 -25.45 8.45
N LEU A 139 26.67 -26.18 9.50
CA LEU A 139 25.95 -27.46 9.41
C LEU A 139 24.45 -27.19 9.48
N ILE A 140 23.67 -27.74 8.54
CA ILE A 140 22.23 -27.47 8.44
C ILE A 140 21.45 -28.78 8.54
N LYS A 141 20.46 -28.80 9.43
CA LYS A 141 19.51 -29.90 9.61
C LYS A 141 18.08 -29.37 9.47
N TYR A 142 17.33 -29.92 8.51
CA TYR A 142 15.92 -29.61 8.31
C TYR A 142 15.04 -30.38 9.31
N ILE A 143 14.03 -29.70 9.82
CA ILE A 143 13.08 -30.17 10.82
C ILE A 143 11.67 -29.84 10.30
N ASN A 144 10.90 -30.89 10.00
CA ASN A 144 9.58 -30.78 9.38
C ASN A 144 8.44 -31.21 10.32
N THR A 145 8.73 -31.52 11.59
CA THR A 145 7.71 -31.92 12.57
C THR A 145 7.99 -31.29 13.94
N PRO A 146 6.96 -30.99 14.75
CA PRO A 146 7.15 -30.47 16.12
C PRO A 146 7.90 -31.44 17.04
N GLY A 147 7.71 -32.76 16.86
CA GLY A 147 8.43 -33.78 17.63
C GLY A 147 9.94 -33.77 17.38
N SER A 148 10.35 -33.70 16.10
CA SER A 148 11.76 -33.57 15.73
C SER A 148 12.38 -32.25 16.19
N LEU A 149 11.58 -31.18 16.34
CA LEU A 149 12.03 -29.93 16.95
C LEU A 149 12.33 -30.12 18.43
N ALA A 150 11.42 -30.75 19.19
CA ALA A 150 11.63 -31.03 20.60
C ALA A 150 12.89 -31.88 20.83
N GLU A 151 13.07 -32.94 20.02
CA GLU A 151 14.29 -33.76 20.06
C GLU A 151 15.53 -32.93 19.76
N SER A 152 15.48 -32.02 18.78
CA SER A 152 16.62 -31.17 18.43
C SER A 152 16.97 -30.15 19.51
N LEU A 153 15.98 -29.67 20.28
CA LEU A 153 16.19 -28.74 21.39
C LEU A 153 16.77 -29.44 22.62
N ASP A 154 16.49 -30.73 22.78
CA ASP A 154 17.04 -31.57 23.86
C ASP A 154 18.45 -32.10 23.54
N GLN A 155 18.94 -31.93 22.30
CA GLN A 155 20.30 -32.33 21.93
C GLN A 155 21.35 -31.46 22.63
N PRO A 156 22.44 -32.07 23.15
CA PRO A 156 23.49 -31.32 23.82
C PRO A 156 24.19 -30.37 22.84
N ALA A 157 24.67 -29.26 23.39
CA ALA A 157 25.43 -28.26 22.67
C ALA A 157 26.70 -28.87 22.04
N ILE A 158 26.99 -28.47 20.80
CA ILE A 158 28.29 -28.78 20.18
C ILE A 158 29.31 -27.78 20.75
N PRO A 159 30.45 -28.22 21.32
CA PRO A 159 31.44 -27.30 21.85
C PRO A 159 31.93 -26.30 20.79
N GLY A 160 31.94 -25.01 21.12
CA GLY A 160 32.35 -23.93 20.19
C GLY A 160 31.34 -23.63 19.08
N ALA A 161 30.11 -24.13 19.17
CA ALA A 161 29.06 -23.86 18.20
C ALA A 161 28.06 -22.81 18.71
N SER A 162 27.55 -21.99 17.79
CA SER A 162 26.33 -21.20 17.98
C SER A 162 25.22 -21.79 17.11
N ARG A 163 24.04 -22.03 17.70
CA ARG A 163 22.91 -22.66 17.00
C ARG A 163 21.84 -21.64 16.66
N LEU A 164 21.37 -21.62 15.42
CA LEU A 164 20.24 -20.81 14.95
C LEU A 164 19.11 -21.72 14.48
N TYR A 165 17.91 -21.52 15.00
CA TYR A 165 16.69 -22.09 14.42
C TYR A 165 16.04 -21.07 13.51
N VAL A 166 16.04 -21.31 12.20
CA VAL A 166 15.28 -20.54 11.22
C VAL A 166 13.90 -21.17 11.11
N VAL A 167 12.84 -20.43 11.42
CA VAL A 167 11.46 -20.91 11.48
C VAL A 167 10.62 -20.13 10.47
N GLU A 168 10.06 -20.82 9.47
CA GLU A 168 9.10 -20.24 8.52
C GLU A 168 7.65 -20.53 8.95
N ASP A 169 6.78 -19.53 8.83
CA ASP A 169 5.33 -19.60 9.08
C ASP A 169 4.97 -20.19 10.45
N LEU A 170 5.22 -19.39 11.49
CA LEU A 170 5.03 -19.73 12.89
C LEU A 170 3.71 -20.47 13.14
N SER A 171 3.74 -21.55 13.93
CA SER A 171 2.57 -22.35 14.30
C SER A 171 2.45 -22.49 15.82
N ARG A 172 1.26 -22.87 16.31
CA ARG A 172 1.01 -23.03 17.74
C ARG A 172 1.99 -24.02 18.39
N ASP A 173 2.18 -25.19 17.79
CA ASP A 173 2.98 -26.25 18.42
C ASP A 173 4.49 -25.93 18.38
N VAL A 174 4.92 -25.13 17.40
CA VAL A 174 6.28 -24.57 17.36
C VAL A 174 6.48 -23.49 18.43
N ILE A 175 5.52 -22.57 18.61
CA ILE A 175 5.55 -21.59 19.72
C ILE A 175 5.62 -22.31 21.06
N GLU A 176 4.78 -23.33 21.26
CA GLU A 176 4.73 -24.11 22.49
C GLU A 176 6.08 -24.75 22.81
N CYS A 177 6.70 -25.39 21.81
CA CYS A 177 7.97 -26.08 21.96
C CYS A 177 9.13 -25.10 22.24
N LEU A 178 9.26 -24.04 21.43
CA LEU A 178 10.32 -23.04 21.58
C LEU A 178 10.16 -22.24 22.88
N GLY A 179 8.94 -21.79 23.16
CA GLY A 179 8.60 -20.99 24.33
C GLY A 179 8.98 -21.66 25.64
N ILE A 180 8.65 -22.95 25.79
CA ILE A 180 8.95 -23.71 27.03
C ILE A 180 10.40 -24.15 27.09
N LYS A 181 10.96 -24.69 26.00
CA LYS A 181 12.32 -25.24 26.03
C LYS A 181 13.41 -24.17 26.12
N LEU A 182 13.15 -22.99 25.57
CA LEU A 182 14.11 -21.88 25.53
C LEU A 182 13.75 -20.73 26.48
N ASP A 183 12.61 -20.81 27.18
CA ASP A 183 12.10 -19.78 28.09
C ASP A 183 11.96 -18.41 27.38
N ILE A 184 11.28 -18.41 26.24
CA ILE A 184 11.13 -17.22 25.40
C ILE A 184 9.95 -16.39 25.92
N ASP A 185 10.16 -15.07 26.02
CA ASP A 185 9.13 -14.09 26.35
C ASP A 185 7.97 -14.14 25.32
N PRO A 186 6.69 -14.30 25.74
CA PRO A 186 5.54 -14.26 24.85
C PRO A 186 5.47 -13.02 23.96
N LEU A 187 6.06 -11.91 24.39
CA LEU A 187 6.08 -10.68 23.61
C LEU A 187 6.83 -10.85 22.27
N PHE A 188 7.86 -11.69 22.22
CA PHE A 188 8.58 -12.02 20.98
C PHE A 188 7.65 -12.57 19.89
N PHE A 189 6.81 -13.54 20.25
CA PHE A 189 5.83 -14.13 19.33
C PHE A 189 4.70 -13.15 19.03
N ARG A 190 4.21 -12.42 20.05
CA ARG A 190 3.15 -11.43 19.91
C ARG A 190 3.50 -10.31 18.92
N GLU A 191 4.73 -9.82 18.96
CA GLU A 191 5.22 -8.78 18.05
C GLU A 191 5.43 -9.30 16.61
N HIS A 192 5.79 -10.57 16.47
CA HIS A 192 5.98 -11.20 15.16
C HIS A 192 4.65 -11.41 14.42
N ILE A 193 3.59 -11.84 15.12
CA ILE A 193 2.28 -12.12 14.49
C ILE A 193 1.47 -10.86 14.12
N ASN A 194 1.87 -9.69 14.60
CA ASN A 194 1.21 -8.42 14.26
C ASN A 194 1.44 -8.06 12.77
N ASP A 195 0.44 -7.53 12.07
CA ASP A 195 0.53 -7.16 10.63
C ASP A 195 -0.04 -5.75 10.32
N TYR A 196 -0.35 -4.98 11.36
CA TYR A 196 -0.99 -3.67 11.21
C TYR A 196 0.01 -2.52 11.25
N THR A 197 -0.12 -1.59 10.31
CA THR A 197 0.67 -0.35 10.25
C THR A 197 -0.03 0.84 10.89
N TRP A 198 -1.31 0.69 11.24
CA TRP A 198 -2.16 1.69 11.87
C TRP A 198 -3.26 0.99 12.67
N TYR A 199 -3.75 1.64 13.72
CA TYR A 199 -4.71 1.06 14.67
C TYR A 199 -5.94 1.95 14.85
N ASN A 200 -7.09 1.33 15.11
CA ASN A 200 -8.26 2.00 15.64
C ASN A 200 -8.11 2.12 17.16
N THR A 201 -8.84 3.07 17.72
CA THR A 201 -8.98 3.26 19.17
C THR A 201 -9.45 2.00 19.91
N ARG A 202 -10.17 1.09 19.22
CA ARG A 202 -10.78 -0.11 19.80
C ARG A 202 -10.01 -1.40 19.50
N ASP A 203 -8.92 -1.36 18.74
CA ASP A 203 -8.28 -2.58 18.22
C ASP A 203 -7.63 -3.41 19.34
N PRO A 204 -8.07 -4.66 19.59
CA PRO A 204 -7.47 -5.54 20.60
C PRO A 204 -6.07 -6.05 20.21
N TRP A 205 -5.70 -5.93 18.94
CA TRP A 205 -4.38 -6.28 18.40
C TRP A 205 -3.40 -5.11 18.37
N VAL A 206 -3.76 -3.93 18.94
CA VAL A 206 -2.81 -2.81 19.02
C VAL A 206 -1.52 -3.22 19.72
N GLU A 207 -0.41 -2.78 19.16
CA GLU A 207 0.91 -2.93 19.74
C GLU A 207 1.41 -1.53 20.07
N LEU A 208 1.70 -1.30 21.35
CA LEU A 208 2.21 -0.01 21.81
C LEU A 208 3.72 0.04 21.58
N PRO A 209 4.27 1.23 21.27
CA PRO A 209 5.71 1.39 21.18
C PRO A 209 6.34 1.18 22.55
N ASP A 210 7.51 0.55 22.57
CA ASP A 210 8.28 0.37 23.79
C ASP A 210 9.08 1.62 24.14
N LEU A 211 9.36 1.78 25.43
CA LEU A 211 10.39 2.69 25.87
C LEU A 211 11.74 2.18 25.35
N ASP A 212 12.52 3.09 24.76
CA ASP A 212 13.83 2.77 24.17
C ASP A 212 14.74 2.04 25.18
N ILE A 213 14.80 2.51 26.43
CA ILE A 213 15.57 1.86 27.51
C ILE A 213 15.17 0.40 27.75
N VAL A 214 13.88 0.08 27.68
CA VAL A 214 13.37 -1.28 27.85
C VAL A 214 13.70 -2.12 26.62
N SER A 215 13.54 -1.54 25.43
CA SER A 215 13.78 -2.24 24.16
C SER A 215 15.25 -2.65 23.98
N ARG A 216 16.21 -1.86 24.50
CA ARG A 216 17.65 -2.12 24.42
C ARG A 216 18.08 -3.34 25.22
N ASP A 217 17.38 -3.61 26.33
CA ASP A 217 17.68 -4.73 27.22
C ASP A 217 17.01 -6.04 26.78
N ARG A 218 16.15 -6.01 25.74
CA ARG A 218 15.46 -7.20 25.26
C ARG A 218 16.42 -8.17 24.55
N PRO A 219 16.25 -9.49 24.77
CA PRO A 219 17.05 -10.51 24.09
C PRO A 219 16.61 -10.73 22.63
N TYR A 220 15.77 -9.87 22.06
CA TYR A 220 15.28 -10.01 20.71
C TYR A 220 15.06 -8.67 20.03
N PHE A 221 15.04 -8.68 18.70
CA PHE A 221 14.63 -7.55 17.90
C PHE A 221 13.81 -8.00 16.69
N ARG A 222 13.04 -7.07 16.15
CA ARG A 222 12.18 -7.27 14.99
C ARG A 222 12.60 -6.34 13.86
N LEU A 223 12.59 -6.88 12.66
CA LEU A 223 12.84 -6.20 11.40
C LEU A 223 11.54 -6.23 10.60
N THR A 224 11.06 -5.07 10.16
CA THR A 224 9.88 -4.98 9.29
C THR A 224 10.30 -4.42 7.95
N TYR A 225 9.81 -5.01 6.86
CA TYR A 225 10.15 -4.65 5.49
C TYR A 225 9.00 -5.02 4.55
N ASN A 226 9.14 -4.67 3.27
CA ASN A 226 8.15 -5.06 2.26
C ASN A 226 8.83 -5.79 1.12
N GLN A 227 8.20 -6.84 0.62
CA GLN A 227 8.63 -7.59 -0.56
C GLN A 227 7.73 -7.22 -1.74
N PRO A 228 8.22 -6.43 -2.72
CA PRO A 228 7.45 -6.09 -3.89
C PRO A 228 7.34 -7.29 -4.85
N ARG A 229 6.12 -7.59 -5.29
CA ARG A 229 5.82 -8.65 -6.25
C ARG A 229 5.01 -8.13 -7.43
N TYR A 230 5.27 -8.70 -8.60
CA TYR A 230 4.61 -8.40 -9.87
C TYR A 230 3.69 -9.55 -10.29
N PHE A 231 2.45 -9.22 -10.60
CA PHE A 231 1.42 -10.12 -11.08
C PHE A 231 0.98 -9.66 -12.48
N LYS A 232 0.89 -10.59 -13.43
CA LYS A 232 0.54 -10.26 -14.82
C LYS A 232 -0.94 -10.06 -15.04
N THR A 233 -1.77 -10.74 -14.24
CA THR A 233 -3.22 -10.72 -14.38
C THR A 233 -3.90 -10.60 -13.01
N PRO A 234 -5.14 -10.09 -12.96
CA PRO A 234 -5.91 -10.01 -11.72
C PRO A 234 -6.17 -11.39 -11.09
N GLU A 235 -6.27 -12.46 -11.90
CA GLU A 235 -6.45 -13.82 -11.41
C GLU A 235 -5.22 -14.33 -10.67
N SER A 236 -4.02 -14.02 -11.18
CA SER A 236 -2.74 -14.30 -10.53
C SER A 236 -2.64 -13.55 -9.20
N PHE A 237 -3.06 -12.28 -9.17
CA PHE A 237 -3.12 -11.51 -7.91
C PHE A 237 -4.12 -12.11 -6.91
N LYS A 238 -5.31 -12.50 -7.36
CA LYS A 238 -6.33 -13.14 -6.49
C LYS A 238 -5.85 -14.48 -5.92
N GLU A 239 -5.13 -15.29 -6.69
CA GLU A 239 -4.52 -16.52 -6.17
C GLU A 239 -3.42 -16.23 -5.16
N ALA A 240 -2.64 -15.16 -5.36
CA ALA A 240 -1.66 -14.70 -4.38
C ALA A 240 -2.31 -14.25 -3.06
N GLU A 241 -3.48 -13.60 -3.11
CA GLU A 241 -4.27 -13.28 -1.92
C GLU A 241 -4.74 -14.55 -1.20
N ARG A 242 -5.27 -15.55 -1.93
CA ARG A 242 -5.65 -16.85 -1.34
C ARG A 242 -4.45 -17.55 -0.72
N GLN A 243 -3.28 -17.48 -1.35
CA GLN A 243 -2.05 -18.06 -0.82
C GLN A 243 -1.67 -17.40 0.51
N ALA A 244 -1.70 -16.07 0.59
CA ALA A 244 -1.42 -15.36 1.84
C ALA A 244 -2.46 -15.66 2.93
N GLY A 245 -3.72 -15.90 2.58
CA GLY A 245 -4.71 -16.37 3.54
C GLY A 245 -4.47 -17.80 4.05
N ARG A 246 -3.65 -18.61 3.39
CA ARG A 246 -3.24 -19.95 3.90
C ARG A 246 -2.14 -19.88 4.96
N PHE A 247 -1.39 -18.79 5.04
CA PHE A 247 -0.35 -18.61 6.06
C PHE A 247 -0.97 -18.62 7.47
N ASN A 248 -0.23 -19.15 8.44
CA ASN A 248 -0.64 -19.07 9.84
C ASN A 248 -0.58 -17.63 10.30
N VAL A 249 0.56 -16.99 10.02
CA VAL A 249 0.76 -15.58 10.27
C VAL A 249 0.30 -14.81 9.03
N LEU A 250 -0.80 -14.09 9.17
CA LEU A 250 -1.36 -13.34 8.05
C LEU A 250 -0.43 -12.19 7.67
N ARG A 251 -0.14 -12.11 6.38
CA ARG A 251 0.57 -11.01 5.75
C ARG A 251 -0.24 -10.44 4.64
N ARG A 252 -0.44 -9.12 4.68
CA ARG A 252 -1.20 -8.44 3.65
C ARG A 252 -0.38 -8.15 2.42
N LEU A 253 -1.05 -8.32 1.27
CA LEU A 253 -0.61 -7.82 -0.01
C LEU A 253 -1.25 -6.46 -0.21
N ASP A 254 -0.49 -5.41 0.05
CA ASP A 254 -0.93 -4.06 -0.30
C ASP A 254 -0.74 -3.88 -1.81
N ALA A 255 -1.79 -4.16 -2.57
CA ALA A 255 -1.80 -3.85 -3.98
C ALA A 255 -1.56 -2.36 -4.20
N ASP A 256 -0.85 -2.04 -5.28
CA ASP A 256 -0.73 -0.68 -5.76
C ASP A 256 -1.96 -0.30 -6.61
N ASP A 257 -3.14 -0.82 -6.27
CA ASP A 257 -4.37 -0.65 -7.05
C ASP A 257 -4.74 0.82 -7.22
N GLY A 258 -4.94 1.23 -8.47
CA GLY A 258 -5.09 2.62 -8.88
C GLY A 258 -3.79 3.29 -9.36
N HIS A 259 -2.68 2.56 -9.41
CA HIS A 259 -1.42 2.97 -10.04
C HIS A 259 -1.29 2.48 -11.48
N GLU A 260 -2.37 2.16 -12.19
CA GLU A 260 -2.31 1.93 -13.63
C GLU A 260 -1.65 3.14 -14.29
N SER A 261 -0.41 2.95 -14.73
CA SER A 261 0.28 3.90 -15.58
C SER A 261 0.03 3.49 -17.03
N PRO A 262 -0.05 4.43 -17.98
CA PRO A 262 -0.12 4.09 -19.40
C PRO A 262 1.09 3.31 -19.92
N PHE A 263 2.16 3.25 -19.14
CA PHE A 263 3.34 2.41 -19.38
C PHE A 263 3.21 0.97 -18.87
N ASP A 264 2.25 0.72 -17.98
CA ASP A 264 2.03 -0.59 -17.38
C ASP A 264 1.13 -1.44 -18.30
N GLU A 265 1.29 -2.75 -18.22
CA GLU A 265 0.34 -3.68 -18.81
C GLU A 265 -1.00 -3.57 -18.06
N LYS A 266 -2.12 -3.36 -18.78
CA LYS A 266 -3.41 -3.00 -18.17
C LYS A 266 -3.95 -3.99 -17.13
N SER A 267 -3.56 -5.25 -17.22
CA SER A 267 -3.99 -6.32 -16.32
C SER A 267 -2.97 -6.59 -15.21
N ALA A 268 -1.81 -5.94 -15.25
CA ALA A 268 -0.72 -6.20 -14.33
C ALA A 268 -0.82 -5.35 -13.08
N THR A 269 -0.40 -5.93 -11.96
CA THR A 269 -0.45 -5.28 -10.65
C THR A 269 0.85 -5.56 -9.91
N VAL A 270 1.37 -4.56 -9.24
CA VAL A 270 2.43 -4.75 -8.26
C VAL A 270 1.79 -4.68 -6.87
N ALA A 271 2.11 -5.64 -6.02
CA ALA A 271 1.70 -5.62 -4.62
C ALA A 271 2.91 -5.65 -3.70
N LEU A 272 2.78 -5.00 -2.57
CA LEU A 272 3.79 -4.97 -1.52
C LEU A 272 3.36 -5.94 -0.43
N VAL A 273 4.07 -7.06 -0.31
CA VAL A 273 3.85 -8.01 0.78
C VAL A 273 4.53 -7.43 2.01
N ARG A 274 3.78 -7.15 3.08
CA ARG A 274 4.38 -6.77 4.35
C ARG A 274 5.03 -8.00 4.96
N SER A 275 6.29 -7.88 5.37
CA SER A 275 7.05 -8.99 5.92
C SER A 275 7.83 -8.57 7.15
N LYS A 276 8.08 -9.54 8.02
CA LYS A 276 8.80 -9.41 9.27
C LYS A 276 9.81 -10.54 9.41
N ALA A 277 10.95 -10.18 9.97
CA ALA A 277 11.91 -11.14 10.51
C ALA A 277 12.16 -10.78 11.98
N SER A 278 12.04 -11.75 12.88
CA SER A 278 12.26 -11.53 14.32
C SER A 278 13.36 -12.46 14.80
N LEU A 279 14.43 -11.90 15.39
CA LEU A 279 15.52 -12.69 15.95
C LEU A 279 15.51 -12.58 17.48
N TRP A 280 15.35 -13.71 18.14
CA TRP A 280 15.61 -13.87 19.58
C TRP A 280 16.97 -14.54 19.78
N ILE A 281 17.70 -14.13 20.81
CA ILE A 281 19.06 -14.59 21.09
C ILE A 281 19.21 -14.83 22.59
N ARG A 282 19.70 -16.03 22.92
CA ARG A 282 20.29 -16.33 24.22
C ARG A 282 21.80 -16.41 24.07
N PRO A 283 22.58 -15.52 24.71
CA PRO A 283 24.03 -15.57 24.66
C PRO A 283 24.55 -16.85 25.33
N ALA A 284 25.76 -17.27 24.94
CA ALA A 284 26.42 -18.41 25.56
C ALA A 284 26.69 -18.16 27.06
N LYS A 285 26.55 -19.22 27.87
CA LYS A 285 26.98 -19.28 29.27
C LYS A 285 28.00 -20.40 29.42
N ALA A 286 28.70 -20.46 30.56
CA ALA A 286 29.79 -21.43 30.78
C ALA A 286 29.39 -22.91 30.52
N ASP A 287 28.09 -23.23 30.59
CA ASP A 287 27.48 -24.54 30.42
C ASP A 287 26.49 -24.63 29.24
N GLN A 288 26.27 -23.54 28.49
CA GLN A 288 25.24 -23.46 27.44
C GLN A 288 25.76 -22.73 26.20
N GLN A 289 25.56 -23.33 25.01
CA GLN A 289 25.86 -22.64 23.75
C GLN A 289 24.94 -21.44 23.51
N ALA A 290 25.39 -20.50 22.68
CA ALA A 290 24.54 -19.44 22.17
C ALA A 290 23.44 -20.05 21.27
N VAL A 291 22.20 -19.61 21.47
CA VAL A 291 21.04 -20.07 20.70
C VAL A 291 20.29 -18.87 20.15
N GLY A 292 20.07 -18.87 18.84
CA GLY A 292 19.21 -17.93 18.14
C GLY A 292 17.92 -18.60 17.65
N VAL A 293 16.83 -17.86 17.64
CA VAL A 293 15.57 -18.23 16.96
C VAL A 293 15.21 -17.09 16.02
N LEU A 294 15.30 -17.36 14.72
CA LEU A 294 14.93 -16.44 13.66
C LEU A 294 13.58 -16.86 13.07
N LEU A 295 12.55 -16.07 13.34
CA LEU A 295 11.24 -16.21 12.72
C LEU A 295 11.21 -15.43 11.41
N ILE A 296 10.79 -16.07 10.32
CA ILE A 296 10.57 -15.45 9.02
C ILE A 296 9.19 -15.81 8.48
N ASP A 297 8.68 -14.91 7.65
CA ASP A 297 7.39 -15.13 6.99
C ASP A 297 7.53 -16.03 5.76
N PRO A 298 6.48 -16.81 5.45
CA PRO A 298 6.41 -17.56 4.21
C PRO A 298 6.34 -16.63 3.00
N SER A 299 6.89 -17.09 1.88
CA SER A 299 6.83 -16.37 0.61
C SER A 299 5.60 -16.75 -0.22
N ILE A 300 5.02 -15.75 -0.86
CA ILE A 300 4.04 -15.97 -1.92
C ILE A 300 4.79 -16.52 -3.14
N ILE A 301 4.33 -17.64 -3.67
CA ILE A 301 4.96 -18.31 -4.82
C ILE A 301 4.36 -17.77 -6.11
N GLU A 302 3.07 -17.46 -6.11
CA GLU A 302 2.35 -16.91 -7.26
C GLU A 302 2.94 -15.56 -7.72
N GLY A 303 2.84 -15.29 -9.02
CA GLY A 303 3.46 -14.12 -9.65
C GLY A 303 4.99 -14.20 -9.69
N TYR A 304 5.64 -13.05 -9.69
CA TYR A 304 7.09 -12.92 -9.75
C TYR A 304 7.60 -11.92 -8.72
N PRO A 305 8.78 -12.13 -8.11
CA PRO A 305 9.47 -11.04 -7.44
C PRO A 305 9.65 -9.86 -8.40
N LEU A 306 9.40 -8.64 -7.94
CA LEU A 306 9.50 -7.45 -8.79
C LEU A 306 10.89 -7.38 -9.43
N TRP A 307 10.94 -7.21 -10.76
CA TRP A 307 12.18 -7.20 -11.55
C TRP A 307 13.11 -8.42 -11.33
N ARG A 308 12.55 -9.59 -11.00
CA ARG A 308 13.28 -10.83 -10.66
C ARG A 308 14.02 -10.78 -9.31
N GLY A 309 13.59 -9.90 -8.42
CA GLY A 309 14.05 -9.83 -7.03
C GLY A 309 15.43 -9.20 -6.89
N TYR A 310 16.03 -9.36 -5.71
CA TYR A 310 17.33 -8.82 -5.40
C TYR A 310 18.45 -9.43 -6.27
N ARG A 311 19.55 -8.69 -6.41
CA ARG A 311 20.77 -9.17 -7.09
C ARG A 311 21.56 -10.08 -6.15
N PRO A 312 22.21 -11.16 -6.63
CA PRO A 312 23.08 -11.96 -5.79
C PRO A 312 24.13 -11.11 -5.08
N PHE A 313 24.45 -11.42 -3.81
CA PHE A 313 25.44 -10.71 -3.00
C PHE A 313 26.90 -11.01 -3.38
N LYS A 314 27.10 -11.45 -4.63
CA LYS A 314 28.41 -11.78 -5.21
C LYS A 314 28.56 -11.02 -6.52
N ASN A 315 29.78 -10.59 -6.80
CA ASN A 315 30.10 -9.92 -8.04
C ASN A 315 29.84 -10.83 -9.25
N SER A 316 29.47 -10.21 -10.36
CA SER A 316 29.37 -10.92 -11.64
C SER A 316 30.70 -11.60 -11.96
N PRO A 317 30.66 -12.84 -12.47
CA PRO A 317 31.87 -13.54 -12.83
C PRO A 317 32.60 -12.85 -13.96
N THR A 318 33.93 -12.95 -13.94
CA THR A 318 34.77 -12.54 -15.07
C THR A 318 34.76 -13.61 -16.15
N PRO A 319 34.98 -13.26 -17.43
CA PRO A 319 34.94 -14.23 -18.55
C PRO A 319 35.86 -15.45 -18.39
N ASN A 320 36.94 -15.33 -17.60
CA ASN A 320 37.90 -16.41 -17.37
C ASN A 320 37.45 -17.42 -16.31
N ASN A 321 36.36 -17.16 -15.59
CA ASN A 321 35.86 -18.05 -14.56
C ASN A 321 34.76 -18.95 -15.16
N GLN A 322 35.07 -20.21 -15.42
CA GLN A 322 34.15 -21.19 -16.04
C GLN A 322 33.40 -22.05 -15.02
N THR A 323 33.31 -21.60 -13.76
CA THR A 323 32.60 -22.35 -12.71
C THR A 323 31.10 -22.34 -12.95
N ARG A 324 30.44 -23.49 -12.74
CA ARG A 324 28.97 -23.61 -12.79
C ARG A 324 28.38 -22.77 -11.65
N TYR A 325 27.58 -21.76 -11.98
CA TYR A 325 27.04 -20.82 -11.00
C TYR A 325 25.81 -21.39 -10.32
N ASN A 326 25.88 -21.50 -8.98
CA ASN A 326 24.71 -21.73 -8.16
C ASN A 326 24.04 -20.36 -7.91
N VAL A 327 22.76 -20.25 -8.22
CA VAL A 327 21.95 -19.04 -8.06
C VAL A 327 20.90 -19.34 -7.00
N PRO A 328 20.55 -18.38 -6.11
CA PRO A 328 19.44 -18.59 -5.20
C PRO A 328 18.14 -18.87 -5.99
N PRO A 329 17.22 -19.68 -5.45
CA PRO A 329 15.93 -19.94 -6.09
C PRO A 329 15.11 -18.68 -6.41
N LYS A 330 15.18 -17.65 -5.56
CA LYS A 330 14.44 -16.37 -5.63
C LYS A 330 12.92 -16.52 -5.64
N THR A 331 12.40 -17.68 -5.27
CA THR A 331 10.97 -17.95 -5.17
C THR A 331 10.49 -18.03 -3.74
N ASN A 332 11.33 -18.57 -2.84
CA ASN A 332 11.04 -18.77 -1.44
C ASN A 332 12.15 -18.15 -0.57
N LEU A 333 11.77 -17.24 0.33
CA LEU A 333 12.65 -16.60 1.31
C LEU A 333 13.40 -17.61 2.19
N PHE A 334 12.74 -18.68 2.64
CA PHE A 334 13.39 -19.70 3.49
C PHE A 334 14.54 -20.37 2.73
N GLU A 335 14.29 -20.85 1.52
CA GLU A 335 15.33 -21.49 0.69
C GLU A 335 16.45 -20.51 0.29
N ASP A 336 16.08 -19.26 -0.04
CA ASP A 336 17.05 -18.20 -0.34
C ASP A 336 17.95 -17.90 0.86
N LEU A 337 17.36 -17.78 2.06
CA LEU A 337 18.11 -17.53 3.28
C LEU A 337 19.05 -18.68 3.59
N ILE A 338 18.58 -19.93 3.50
CA ILE A 338 19.42 -21.11 3.74
C ILE A 338 20.55 -21.19 2.71
N PHE A 339 20.28 -20.88 1.44
CA PHE A 339 21.28 -20.80 0.39
C PHE A 339 22.40 -19.78 0.73
N TRP A 340 22.05 -18.61 1.26
CA TRP A 340 23.03 -17.60 1.66
C TRP A 340 23.75 -17.96 2.96
N ILE A 341 23.06 -18.58 3.93
CA ILE A 341 23.66 -19.09 5.16
C ILE A 341 24.75 -20.13 4.84
N GLN A 342 24.51 -21.05 3.91
CA GLN A 342 25.50 -22.03 3.46
C GLN A 342 26.76 -21.39 2.84
N GLN A 343 26.67 -20.14 2.42
CA GLN A 343 27.77 -19.38 1.81
C GLN A 343 28.45 -18.41 2.78
N THR A 344 28.12 -18.50 4.06
CA THR A 344 28.78 -17.74 5.13
C THR A 344 30.25 -18.13 5.20
N SER A 345 31.14 -17.12 5.20
CA SER A 345 32.58 -17.38 5.18
C SER A 345 33.02 -17.90 6.55
N GLN A 346 34.14 -18.63 6.59
CA GLN A 346 34.71 -19.09 7.86
C GLN A 346 34.97 -17.92 8.83
N GLN A 347 35.43 -16.77 8.31
CA GLN A 347 35.66 -15.59 9.13
C GLN A 347 34.36 -15.11 9.82
N ASP A 348 33.26 -15.04 9.06
CA ASP A 348 31.96 -14.63 9.62
C ASP A 348 31.45 -15.66 10.65
N ILE A 349 31.70 -16.96 10.43
CA ILE A 349 31.35 -18.03 11.38
C ILE A 349 32.09 -17.85 12.70
N ASP A 350 33.39 -17.56 12.65
CA ASP A 350 34.22 -17.33 13.83
C ASP A 350 33.82 -16.03 14.58
N GLU A 351 33.31 -15.03 13.86
CA GLU A 351 32.76 -13.80 14.45
C GLU A 351 31.43 -14.04 15.19
N ILE A 352 30.59 -14.96 14.72
CA ILE A 352 29.31 -15.32 15.36
C ILE A 352 29.51 -15.85 16.79
N GLU A 353 30.59 -16.59 17.06
CA GLU A 353 30.90 -17.07 18.41
C GLU A 353 31.07 -15.91 19.40
N ASN A 354 31.65 -14.80 18.94
CA ASN A 354 31.91 -13.61 19.76
C ASN A 354 30.72 -12.64 19.80
N ASN A 355 29.97 -12.55 18.69
CA ASN A 355 28.74 -11.77 18.61
C ASN A 355 27.59 -12.62 18.05
N PRO A 356 26.78 -13.25 18.92
CA PRO A 356 25.62 -14.04 18.50
C PRO A 356 24.60 -13.29 17.64
N LYS A 357 24.58 -11.94 17.65
CA LYS A 357 23.71 -11.14 16.76
C LYS A 357 24.05 -11.37 15.29
N ALA A 358 25.31 -11.67 14.96
CA ALA A 358 25.78 -11.93 13.60
C ALA A 358 25.08 -13.13 12.93
N MET A 359 24.38 -13.98 13.69
CA MET A 359 23.48 -15.01 13.12
C MET A 359 22.41 -14.41 12.18
N ALA A 360 22.03 -13.14 12.35
CA ALA A 360 21.09 -12.44 11.47
C ALA A 360 21.72 -11.89 10.17
N PHE A 361 23.05 -11.98 9.98
CA PHE A 361 23.75 -11.30 8.89
C PHE A 361 23.11 -11.54 7.51
N ARG A 362 22.83 -12.79 7.14
CA ARG A 362 22.27 -13.14 5.83
C ARG A 362 20.83 -12.68 5.62
N ILE A 363 20.01 -12.67 6.66
CA ILE A 363 18.64 -12.13 6.54
C ILE A 363 18.66 -10.59 6.45
N LEU A 364 19.62 -9.94 7.12
CA LEU A 364 19.81 -8.49 7.03
C LEU A 364 20.23 -8.05 5.63
N GLU A 365 21.10 -8.80 4.94
CA GLU A 365 21.45 -8.55 3.54
C GLU A 365 20.23 -8.60 2.62
N ILE A 366 19.38 -9.63 2.76
CA ILE A 366 18.14 -9.78 1.99
C ILE A 366 17.21 -8.59 2.26
N ILE A 367 16.97 -8.26 3.53
CA ILE A 367 16.08 -7.16 3.92
C ILE A 367 16.57 -5.82 3.36
N CYS A 368 17.88 -5.55 3.45
CA CYS A 368 18.47 -4.34 2.88
C CYS A 368 18.26 -4.28 1.35
N ALA A 369 18.46 -5.41 0.67
CA ALA A 369 18.28 -5.49 -0.78
C ALA A 369 16.80 -5.32 -1.22
N GLU A 370 15.86 -5.83 -0.43
CA GLU A 370 14.42 -5.59 -0.65
C GLU A 370 14.08 -4.11 -0.48
N TRP A 371 14.62 -3.43 0.53
CA TRP A 371 14.45 -1.99 0.70
C TRP A 371 15.02 -1.16 -0.46
N LEU A 372 16.18 -1.56 -1.00
CA LEU A 372 16.76 -0.92 -2.19
C LEU A 372 15.88 -1.12 -3.43
N THR A 373 15.32 -2.32 -3.59
CA THR A 373 14.39 -2.66 -4.68
C THR A 373 13.12 -1.82 -4.58
N LEU A 374 12.54 -1.73 -3.38
CA LEU A 374 11.37 -0.90 -3.12
C LEU A 374 11.66 0.59 -3.36
N SER A 375 12.80 1.11 -2.89
CA SER A 375 13.19 2.51 -3.13
C SER A 375 13.27 2.83 -4.62
N ARG A 376 13.81 1.91 -5.42
CA ARG A 376 13.86 2.03 -6.88
C ARG A 376 12.46 1.98 -7.50
N TYR A 377 11.58 1.10 -7.01
CA TYR A 377 10.19 1.02 -7.46
C TYR A 377 9.42 2.33 -7.19
N ILE A 378 9.50 2.86 -5.98
CA ILE A 378 8.87 4.14 -5.62
C ILE A 378 9.43 5.27 -6.48
N THR A 379 10.75 5.31 -6.71
CA THR A 379 11.38 6.29 -7.61
C THR A 379 10.75 6.28 -9.00
N ALA A 380 10.51 5.09 -9.56
CA ALA A 380 9.86 4.92 -10.85
C ALA A 380 8.40 5.37 -10.81
N ARG A 381 7.64 4.99 -9.78
CA ARG A 381 6.24 5.41 -9.61
C ARG A 381 6.08 6.92 -9.45
N LEU A 382 6.95 7.58 -8.71
CA LEU A 382 6.93 9.04 -8.56
C LEU A 382 7.28 9.75 -9.86
N GLY A 383 8.22 9.22 -10.65
CA GLY A 383 8.46 9.72 -12.02
C GLY A 383 7.25 9.52 -12.93
N GLN A 384 6.57 8.37 -12.78
CA GLN A 384 5.22 8.06 -13.23
C GLN A 384 4.27 9.26 -13.10
N ILE A 385 4.05 9.61 -11.84
CA ILE A 385 3.10 10.62 -11.38
C ILE A 385 3.51 12.04 -11.81
N GLU A 386 4.81 12.37 -11.75
CA GLU A 386 5.32 13.66 -12.23
C GLU A 386 4.96 13.89 -13.70
N TRP A 387 5.19 12.88 -14.55
CA TRP A 387 4.89 13.00 -15.98
C TRP A 387 3.39 13.12 -16.25
N GLU A 388 2.56 12.39 -15.49
CA GLU A 388 1.09 12.51 -15.53
C GLU A 388 0.61 13.93 -15.14
N ILE A 389 1.24 14.57 -14.16
CA ILE A 389 0.90 15.93 -13.69
C ILE A 389 1.37 17.00 -14.67
N GLU A 390 2.60 16.87 -15.20
CA GLU A 390 3.21 17.89 -16.07
C GLU A 390 2.56 17.94 -17.45
N SER A 391 2.14 16.80 -17.99
CA SER A 391 1.65 16.71 -19.36
C SER A 391 0.32 15.94 -19.49
N PRO A 392 -0.80 16.52 -19.01
CA PRO A 392 -2.12 15.89 -19.10
C PRO A 392 -2.53 15.55 -20.55
N LYS A 393 -2.09 16.38 -21.51
CA LYS A 393 -2.50 16.31 -22.92
C LYS A 393 -1.95 15.11 -23.68
N TRP A 394 -0.86 14.48 -23.25
CA TRP A 394 -0.31 13.30 -23.94
C TRP A 394 -1.11 12.02 -23.68
N PHE A 395 -1.95 12.02 -22.65
CA PHE A 395 -2.82 10.90 -22.30
C PHE A 395 -4.24 11.06 -22.87
N ASP A 396 -4.45 12.08 -23.69
CA ASP A 396 -5.73 12.44 -24.31
C ASP A 396 -5.95 11.64 -25.60
N ILE A 397 -5.95 10.30 -25.48
CA ILE A 397 -6.33 9.41 -26.58
C ILE A 397 -7.86 9.27 -26.56
N GLN A 398 -8.50 9.94 -27.51
CA GLN A 398 -9.95 10.01 -27.83
C GLN A 398 -10.76 11.10 -27.09
N LYS A 399 -10.85 12.25 -27.78
CA LYS A 399 -11.83 13.32 -27.68
C LYS A 399 -13.19 12.93 -27.04
N GLN A 400 -13.35 13.31 -25.77
CA GLN A 400 -14.57 13.85 -25.17
C GLN A 400 -14.13 14.64 -23.92
N GLU A 401 -13.92 15.94 -24.14
CA GLU A 401 -13.09 16.85 -23.36
C GLU A 401 -13.81 17.48 -22.13
N LEU A 402 -13.01 17.86 -21.12
CA LEU A 402 -13.28 18.49 -19.81
C LEU A 402 -13.54 17.59 -18.59
N GLN A 403 -14.47 16.63 -18.62
CA GLN A 403 -14.70 15.79 -17.42
C GLN A 403 -13.54 14.82 -17.15
N ARG A 404 -12.93 14.24 -18.20
CA ARG A 404 -11.85 13.24 -18.06
C ARG A 404 -10.51 13.82 -17.57
N GLU A 405 -10.14 15.03 -17.96
CA GLU A 405 -8.86 15.64 -17.50
C GLU A 405 -8.84 15.85 -15.98
N SER A 406 -9.97 16.28 -15.39
CA SER A 406 -10.09 16.39 -13.92
C SER A 406 -10.04 15.03 -13.23
N ILE A 407 -10.58 13.98 -13.87
CA ILE A 407 -10.55 12.61 -13.34
C ILE A 407 -9.11 12.06 -13.37
N ASN A 408 -8.36 12.31 -14.44
CA ASN A 408 -6.97 11.88 -14.57
C ASN A 408 -6.06 12.58 -13.56
N PHE A 409 -6.17 13.90 -13.40
CA PHE A 409 -5.39 14.65 -12.42
C PHE A 409 -5.70 14.22 -10.97
N ASN A 410 -6.99 14.04 -10.64
CA ASN A 410 -7.40 13.53 -9.33
C ASN A 410 -6.89 12.09 -9.09
N MET A 411 -6.80 11.27 -10.14
CA MET A 411 -6.21 9.94 -10.06
C MET A 411 -4.71 10.00 -9.75
N SER A 412 -3.95 10.86 -10.44
CA SER A 412 -2.52 11.04 -10.17
C SER A 412 -2.26 11.59 -8.75
N LEU A 413 -3.12 12.47 -8.24
CA LEU A 413 -3.08 12.90 -6.84
C LEU A 413 -3.38 11.74 -5.87
N LYS A 414 -4.38 10.91 -6.16
CA LYS A 414 -4.68 9.72 -5.35
C LYS A 414 -3.48 8.77 -5.29
N LYS A 415 -2.80 8.53 -6.42
CA LYS A 415 -1.53 7.77 -6.50
C LYS A 415 -0.45 8.40 -5.60
N LEU A 416 -0.24 9.72 -5.72
CA LEU A 416 0.73 10.46 -4.90
C LEU A 416 0.45 10.34 -3.39
N HIS A 417 -0.82 10.46 -2.99
CA HIS A 417 -1.23 10.37 -1.59
C HIS A 417 -0.99 8.99 -0.97
N THR A 418 -0.99 7.92 -1.76
CA THR A 418 -0.61 6.60 -1.27
C THR A 418 0.85 6.57 -0.83
N TRP A 419 1.78 7.06 -1.67
CA TRP A 419 3.19 7.12 -1.30
C TRP A 419 3.48 8.12 -0.18
N ARG A 420 2.79 9.26 -0.16
CA ARG A 420 2.89 10.25 0.93
C ARG A 420 2.48 9.67 2.29
N ARG A 421 1.55 8.71 2.32
CA ARG A 421 1.14 8.00 3.56
C ARG A 421 2.10 6.86 3.94
N ARG A 422 2.62 6.12 2.96
CA ARG A 422 3.48 4.95 3.18
C ARG A 422 4.93 5.33 3.55
N LEU A 423 5.51 6.34 2.90
CA LEU A 423 6.94 6.70 3.08
C LEU A 423 7.32 7.07 4.53
N PRO A 424 6.52 7.82 5.31
CA PRO A 424 6.83 8.06 6.72
C PRO A 424 6.90 6.77 7.55
N ILE A 425 6.01 5.81 7.28
CA ILE A 425 5.99 4.50 7.95
C ILE A 425 7.28 3.73 7.61
N TYR A 426 7.67 3.72 6.34
CA TYR A 426 8.91 3.07 5.90
C TYR A 426 10.16 3.72 6.50
N SER A 427 10.16 5.05 6.60
CA SER A 427 11.24 5.80 7.26
C SER A 427 11.36 5.39 8.74
N ALA A 428 10.24 5.27 9.46
CA ALA A 428 10.23 4.82 10.83
C ALA A 428 10.71 3.36 10.98
N MET A 429 10.30 2.46 10.09
CA MET A 429 10.75 1.04 10.09
C MET A 429 12.28 0.90 9.91
N VAL A 430 12.85 1.66 8.97
CA VAL A 430 14.30 1.65 8.72
C VAL A 430 15.05 2.33 9.88
N ALA A 431 14.51 3.41 10.44
CA ALA A 431 15.10 4.07 11.61
C ALA A 431 15.13 3.14 12.85
N ASP A 432 14.03 2.44 13.12
CA ASP A 432 13.93 1.46 14.21
C ASP A 432 14.92 0.30 14.03
N THR A 433 15.01 -0.23 12.80
CA THR A 433 15.99 -1.26 12.44
C THR A 433 17.42 -0.78 12.72
N ARG A 434 17.76 0.44 12.29
CA ARG A 434 19.10 1.02 12.49
C ARG A 434 19.42 1.24 13.96
N ALA A 435 18.47 1.76 14.74
CA ALA A 435 18.67 2.02 16.17
C ALA A 435 18.96 0.73 16.95
N LYS A 436 18.30 -0.38 16.58
CA LYS A 436 18.46 -1.69 17.22
C LYS A 436 19.75 -2.42 16.81
N LEU A 437 20.13 -2.32 15.54
CA LEU A 437 21.32 -3.00 15.01
C LEU A 437 22.61 -2.22 15.28
N PHE A 438 22.56 -0.89 15.24
CA PHE A 438 23.74 -0.01 15.30
C PHE A 438 23.58 1.03 16.43
N PRO A 439 23.60 0.61 17.70
CA PRO A 439 23.54 1.54 18.81
C PRO A 439 24.78 2.46 18.80
N ASP A 440 24.60 3.72 19.21
CA ASP A 440 25.70 4.69 19.31
C ASP A 440 26.81 4.11 20.20
N SER A 441 27.92 3.72 19.58
CA SER A 441 28.98 3.01 20.26
C SER A 441 29.71 3.94 21.24
N SER A 442 29.92 3.46 22.46
CA SER A 442 30.91 4.06 23.36
C SER A 442 32.28 4.05 22.68
N PRO A 443 33.06 5.15 22.70
CA PRO A 443 34.39 5.18 22.09
C PRO A 443 35.32 4.20 22.82
N GLY A 444 35.50 2.98 22.29
CA GLY A 444 36.39 1.97 22.88
C GLY A 444 36.26 0.54 22.37
N SER A 445 35.09 0.11 21.86
CA SER A 445 34.89 -1.26 21.35
C SER A 445 34.98 -1.30 19.83
N LYS A 446 36.21 -1.39 19.29
CA LYS A 446 36.46 -1.54 17.84
C LYS A 446 36.77 -2.99 17.49
N ARG A 447 35.77 -3.87 17.51
CA ARG A 447 35.81 -5.07 16.68
C ARG A 447 34.69 -4.94 15.68
N ARG A 448 35.07 -4.62 14.45
CA ARG A 448 34.16 -4.48 13.31
C ARG A 448 33.74 -5.89 12.91
N ASP A 449 32.45 -6.17 12.96
CA ASP A 449 31.88 -7.45 12.54
C ASP A 449 31.13 -7.32 11.20
N CYS A 450 30.64 -8.45 10.68
CA CYS A 450 29.84 -8.48 9.46
C CYS A 450 28.54 -7.67 9.53
N ILE A 451 27.99 -7.41 10.72
CA ILE A 451 26.81 -6.54 10.89
C ILE A 451 27.22 -5.08 10.70
N ASP A 452 28.32 -4.65 11.32
CA ASP A 452 28.83 -3.27 11.21
C ASP A 452 29.08 -2.86 9.76
N ASP A 453 29.47 -3.80 8.89
CA ASP A 453 29.64 -3.54 7.46
C ASP A 453 28.33 -3.15 6.76
N LEU A 454 27.18 -3.68 7.23
CA LEU A 454 25.85 -3.32 6.72
C LEU A 454 25.38 -1.95 7.21
N GLN A 455 26.03 -1.32 8.19
CA GLN A 455 25.63 0.00 8.70
C GLN A 455 25.56 1.04 7.58
N LYS A 456 26.52 0.99 6.66
CA LYS A 456 26.58 1.90 5.51
C LYS A 456 25.43 1.65 4.53
N ASP A 457 25.09 0.39 4.27
CA ASP A 457 24.00 0.04 3.36
C ASP A 457 22.64 0.45 3.90
N PHE A 458 22.39 0.23 5.20
CA PHE A 458 21.17 0.74 5.85
C PHE A 458 21.12 2.27 5.92
N ALA A 459 22.26 2.95 6.04
CA ALA A 459 22.32 4.41 5.93
C ALA A 459 21.90 4.89 4.53
N ILE A 460 22.38 4.25 3.47
CA ILE A 460 21.98 4.53 2.08
C ILE A 460 20.46 4.34 1.89
N VAL A 461 19.90 3.26 2.42
CA VAL A 461 18.45 3.02 2.38
C VAL A 461 17.69 4.15 3.09
N ALA A 462 18.12 4.55 4.29
CA ALA A 462 17.47 5.61 5.04
C ALA A 462 17.50 6.96 4.30
N ASP A 463 18.64 7.30 3.68
CA ASP A 463 18.80 8.52 2.90
C ASP A 463 17.90 8.49 1.64
N HIS A 464 17.83 7.36 0.93
CA HIS A 464 16.92 7.21 -0.21
C HIS A 464 15.46 7.41 0.18
N ILE A 465 14.99 6.84 1.30
CA ILE A 465 13.60 7.01 1.75
C ILE A 465 13.33 8.48 2.11
N LYS A 466 14.29 9.15 2.75
CA LYS A 466 14.17 10.59 3.08
C LYS A 466 14.09 11.45 1.82
N ASP A 467 14.90 11.16 0.81
CA ASP A 467 14.87 11.85 -0.48
C ASP A 467 13.54 11.63 -1.21
N LEU A 468 13.02 10.40 -1.18
CA LEU A 468 11.70 10.08 -1.73
C LEU A 468 10.58 10.84 -1.02
N LEU A 469 10.62 10.93 0.31
CA LEU A 469 9.66 11.71 1.08
C LEU A 469 9.66 13.18 0.64
N SER A 470 10.85 13.80 0.60
CA SER A 470 10.99 15.19 0.14
C SER A 470 10.54 15.36 -1.32
N ARG A 471 10.78 14.38 -2.19
CA ARG A 471 10.27 14.38 -3.57
C ARG A 471 8.75 14.38 -3.60
N THR A 472 8.07 13.56 -2.79
CA THR A 472 6.60 13.56 -2.76
C THR A 472 6.00 14.91 -2.36
N GLU A 473 6.64 15.64 -1.44
CA GLU A 473 6.21 16.98 -1.03
C GLU A 473 6.36 18.01 -2.15
N ARG A 474 7.48 17.95 -2.90
CA ARG A 474 7.70 18.80 -4.08
C ARG A 474 6.67 18.52 -5.17
N ILE A 475 6.41 17.26 -5.47
CA ILE A 475 5.38 16.87 -6.47
C ILE A 475 4.01 17.39 -6.02
N ALA A 476 3.67 17.26 -4.74
CA ALA A 476 2.40 17.75 -4.20
C ALA A 476 2.27 19.28 -4.37
N ALA A 477 3.33 20.05 -4.08
CA ALA A 477 3.34 21.49 -4.27
C ALA A 477 3.15 21.90 -5.74
N VAL A 478 3.84 21.20 -6.66
CA VAL A 478 3.67 21.40 -8.11
C VAL A 478 2.23 21.07 -8.52
N ALA A 479 1.68 19.96 -8.05
CA ALA A 479 0.30 19.56 -8.34
C ALA A 479 -0.71 20.62 -7.87
N THR A 480 -0.56 21.15 -6.65
CA THR A 480 -1.41 22.24 -6.15
C THR A 480 -1.32 23.49 -7.04
N ALA A 481 -0.12 23.86 -7.50
CA ALA A 481 0.05 24.99 -8.41
C ALA A 481 -0.63 24.76 -9.78
N VAL A 482 -0.48 23.55 -10.34
CA VAL A 482 -1.15 23.15 -11.59
C VAL A 482 -2.67 23.19 -11.44
N ALA A 483 -3.21 22.67 -10.34
CA ALA A 483 -4.64 22.70 -10.05
C ALA A 483 -5.20 24.13 -9.99
N ALA A 484 -4.49 25.05 -9.31
CA ALA A 484 -4.89 26.44 -9.21
C ALA A 484 -4.86 27.17 -10.57
N ILE A 485 -3.86 26.89 -11.41
CA ILE A 485 -3.77 27.44 -12.77
C ILE A 485 -4.93 26.94 -13.63
N GLU A 486 -5.27 25.65 -13.52
CA GLU A 486 -6.35 25.04 -14.29
C GLU A 486 -7.74 25.57 -13.87
N GLU A 487 -7.98 25.73 -12.57
CA GLU A 487 -9.20 26.35 -12.06
C GLU A 487 -9.34 27.81 -12.55
N SER A 488 -8.25 28.57 -12.57
CA SER A 488 -8.22 29.93 -13.13
C SER A 488 -8.55 29.96 -14.62
N ARG A 489 -8.00 29.03 -15.42
CA ARG A 489 -8.33 28.90 -16.85
C ARG A 489 -9.80 28.57 -17.07
N ARG A 490 -10.34 27.63 -16.29
CA ARG A 490 -11.77 27.25 -16.34
C ARG A 490 -12.68 28.42 -15.99
N ALA A 491 -12.32 29.19 -14.95
CA ALA A 491 -13.05 30.41 -14.60
C ALA A 491 -13.02 31.45 -15.74
N ILE A 492 -11.88 31.62 -16.42
CA ILE A 492 -11.76 32.51 -17.59
C ILE A 492 -12.64 32.00 -18.74
N GLU A 493 -12.67 30.70 -19.01
CA GLU A 493 -13.51 30.12 -20.06
C GLU A 493 -14.99 30.28 -19.74
N GLN A 494 -15.43 29.95 -18.52
CA GLN A 494 -16.79 30.16 -18.05
C GLN A 494 -17.20 31.64 -18.15
N ASN A 495 -16.30 32.58 -17.80
CA ASN A 495 -16.53 34.01 -17.98
C ASN A 495 -16.74 34.40 -19.44
N LYS A 496 -16.03 33.78 -20.39
CA LYS A 496 -16.27 34.00 -21.83
C LYS A 496 -17.65 33.47 -22.27
N THR A 497 -18.04 32.28 -21.81
CA THR A 497 -19.35 31.69 -22.13
C THR A 497 -20.49 32.51 -21.53
N LEU A 498 -20.33 32.96 -20.28
CA LEU A 498 -21.26 33.87 -19.62
C LEU A 498 -21.35 35.19 -20.39
N GLY A 499 -20.20 35.75 -20.78
CA GLY A 499 -20.14 36.96 -21.62
C GLY A 499 -20.93 36.81 -22.92
N ARG A 500 -20.80 35.68 -23.64
CA ARG A 500 -21.58 35.40 -24.85
C ARG A 500 -23.09 35.37 -24.58
N LEU A 501 -23.51 34.75 -23.49
CA LEU A 501 -24.92 34.69 -23.10
C LEU A 501 -25.47 36.08 -22.73
N THR A 502 -24.69 36.87 -21.98
CA THR A 502 -25.05 38.25 -21.63
C THR A 502 -25.20 39.12 -22.87
N TYR A 503 -24.29 39.02 -23.84
CA TYR A 503 -24.42 39.76 -25.10
C TYR A 503 -25.68 39.39 -25.88
N LEU A 504 -26.04 38.10 -25.94
CA LEU A 504 -27.30 37.67 -26.55
C LEU A 504 -28.52 38.26 -25.82
N ALA A 505 -28.55 38.17 -24.48
CA ALA A 505 -29.65 38.71 -23.68
C ALA A 505 -29.81 40.22 -23.85
N VAL A 506 -28.71 40.97 -23.89
CA VAL A 506 -28.68 42.43 -24.08
C VAL A 506 -29.24 42.85 -25.44
N ILE A 507 -29.02 42.05 -26.49
CA ILE A 507 -29.55 42.34 -27.83
C ILE A 507 -31.04 41.96 -27.92
N PHE A 508 -31.42 40.78 -27.42
CA PHE A 508 -32.77 40.24 -27.60
C PHE A 508 -33.81 40.80 -26.62
N ALA A 509 -33.44 41.10 -25.37
CA ALA A 509 -34.41 41.57 -24.38
C ALA A 509 -35.11 42.88 -24.79
N PRO A 510 -34.42 43.92 -25.32
CA PRO A 510 -35.08 45.12 -25.79
C PRO A 510 -35.92 44.87 -27.06
N LEU A 511 -35.46 44.02 -27.98
CA LEU A 511 -36.22 43.63 -29.18
C LEU A 511 -37.54 42.96 -28.79
N SER A 512 -37.50 42.02 -27.85
CA SER A 512 -38.68 41.33 -27.33
C SER A 512 -39.62 42.25 -26.57
N PHE A 513 -39.09 43.20 -25.78
CA PHE A 513 -39.90 44.19 -25.07
C PHE A 513 -40.67 45.09 -26.05
N VAL A 514 -39.98 45.62 -27.06
CA VAL A 514 -40.61 46.46 -28.09
C VAL A 514 -41.66 45.65 -28.87
N SER A 515 -41.35 44.41 -29.25
CA SER A 515 -42.30 43.50 -29.90
C SER A 515 -43.57 43.26 -29.05
N SER A 516 -43.40 43.00 -27.76
CA SER A 516 -44.51 42.82 -26.82
C SER A 516 -45.36 44.09 -26.71
N PHE A 517 -44.75 45.28 -26.68
CA PHE A 517 -45.48 46.55 -26.60
C PHE A 517 -46.35 46.79 -27.84
N PHE A 518 -45.84 46.53 -29.04
CA PHE A 518 -46.62 46.64 -30.28
C PHE A 518 -47.71 45.56 -30.40
N SER A 519 -47.51 44.39 -29.79
CA SER A 519 -48.51 43.31 -29.74
C SER A 519 -49.73 43.63 -28.85
N MET A 520 -49.68 44.66 -28.00
CA MET A 520 -50.81 45.08 -27.16
C MET A 520 -51.81 45.98 -27.90
N SER A 521 -51.60 46.27 -29.19
CA SER A 521 -52.50 47.08 -30.00
C SER A 521 -53.77 46.31 -30.42
N THR A 522 -54.94 46.95 -30.32
CA THR A 522 -56.25 46.31 -30.51
C THR A 522 -56.67 46.12 -31.97
N ASN A 523 -55.95 46.71 -32.93
CA ASN A 523 -56.30 46.72 -34.35
C ASN A 523 -55.18 46.11 -35.22
N VAL A 524 -55.15 44.78 -35.31
CA VAL A 524 -54.12 44.03 -36.06
C VAL A 524 -54.17 44.31 -37.58
N SER A 525 -55.32 44.75 -38.11
CA SER A 525 -55.56 45.02 -39.53
C SER A 525 -54.90 46.30 -40.08
N GLU A 526 -54.52 47.26 -39.22
CA GLU A 526 -53.80 48.49 -39.61
C GLU A 526 -52.26 48.34 -39.52
N LEU A 527 -51.79 47.21 -39.01
CA LEU A 527 -50.36 46.99 -38.73
C LEU A 527 -49.52 46.86 -40.02
N THR A 528 -50.13 46.42 -41.12
CA THR A 528 -49.46 46.16 -42.41
C THR A 528 -48.75 47.38 -42.98
N GLY A 529 -49.29 48.59 -42.74
CA GLY A 529 -48.67 49.86 -43.17
C GLY A 529 -47.61 50.41 -42.20
N THR A 530 -47.55 49.90 -40.97
CA THR A 530 -46.85 50.53 -39.85
C THR A 530 -45.69 49.68 -39.29
N ILE A 531 -45.46 48.49 -39.85
CA ILE A 531 -44.36 47.57 -39.49
C ILE A 531 -42.98 48.25 -39.48
N TRP A 532 -42.74 49.25 -40.35
CA TRP A 532 -41.47 49.98 -40.37
C TRP A 532 -41.17 50.71 -39.04
N ILE A 533 -42.19 51.13 -38.30
CA ILE A 533 -42.04 51.83 -37.01
C ILE A 533 -41.41 50.90 -35.96
N TYR A 534 -41.74 49.60 -35.99
CA TYR A 534 -41.09 48.61 -35.13
C TYR A 534 -39.56 48.61 -35.32
N PHE A 535 -39.08 48.55 -36.57
CA PHE A 535 -37.64 48.57 -36.85
C PHE A 535 -36.98 49.91 -36.47
N CYS A 536 -37.69 51.03 -36.65
CA CYS A 536 -37.20 52.36 -36.26
C CYS A 536 -37.04 52.54 -34.74
N VAL A 537 -37.80 51.81 -33.93
CA VAL A 537 -37.72 51.90 -32.46
C VAL A 537 -36.83 50.79 -31.89
N ALA A 538 -36.99 49.56 -32.37
CA ALA A 538 -36.31 48.39 -31.84
C ALA A 538 -34.79 48.46 -32.06
N ILE A 539 -34.32 48.87 -33.24
CA ILE A 539 -32.88 48.91 -33.57
C ILE A 539 -32.14 49.96 -32.73
N PRO A 540 -32.58 51.24 -32.64
CA PRO A 540 -31.88 52.24 -31.83
C PRO A 540 -31.90 51.92 -30.33
N VAL A 541 -32.99 51.36 -29.81
CA VAL A 541 -33.08 50.97 -28.39
C VAL A 541 -32.11 49.83 -28.10
N SER A 542 -32.09 48.77 -28.91
CA SER A 542 -31.12 47.67 -28.73
C SER A 542 -29.67 48.14 -28.88
N LEU A 543 -29.39 49.05 -29.81
CA LEU A 543 -28.06 49.64 -29.98
C LEU A 543 -27.64 50.46 -28.75
N LEU A 544 -28.54 51.26 -28.20
CA LEU A 544 -28.29 52.07 -27.02
C LEU A 544 -28.02 51.21 -25.78
N VAL A 545 -28.81 50.15 -25.56
CA VAL A 545 -28.57 49.21 -24.45
C VAL A 545 -27.24 48.47 -24.64
N TYR A 546 -26.93 48.03 -25.86
CA TYR A 546 -25.64 47.41 -26.17
C TYR A 546 -24.45 48.34 -25.86
N LEU A 547 -24.51 49.61 -26.28
CA LEU A 547 -23.45 50.60 -26.01
C LEU A 547 -23.30 50.95 -24.53
N ILE A 548 -24.39 50.90 -23.75
CA ILE A 548 -24.34 51.11 -22.30
C ILE A 548 -23.62 49.94 -21.60
N VAL A 549 -23.88 48.71 -22.03
CA VAL A 549 -23.27 47.50 -21.46
C VAL A 549 -21.80 47.39 -21.88
N ASP A 550 -21.48 47.67 -23.15
CA ASP A 550 -20.11 47.68 -23.66
C ASP A 550 -19.40 49.02 -23.40
N LYS A 551 -19.44 49.51 -22.16
CA LYS A 551 -18.78 50.77 -21.79
C LYS A 551 -17.25 50.73 -21.93
N ASN A 552 -16.67 49.55 -22.16
CA ASN A 552 -15.25 49.34 -22.52
C ASN A 552 -14.94 49.56 -24.01
N TRP A 553 -15.94 49.70 -24.88
CA TRP A 553 -15.77 50.01 -26.30
C TRP A 553 -15.06 51.35 -26.56
N THR A 554 -15.22 52.30 -25.64
CA THR A 554 -14.58 53.63 -25.72
C THR A 554 -13.05 53.58 -25.63
N ASN A 555 -12.48 52.61 -24.90
CA ASN A 555 -11.03 52.45 -24.76
C ASN A 555 -10.37 51.79 -25.99
N ASN A 556 -11.08 50.90 -26.68
CA ASN A 556 -10.55 50.22 -27.88
C ASN A 556 -10.57 51.12 -29.14
N PHE A 557 -11.49 52.08 -29.21
CA PHE A 557 -11.52 53.05 -30.32
C PHE A 557 -10.30 53.97 -30.35
N GLY A 558 -9.74 54.33 -29.19
CA GLY A 558 -8.50 55.13 -29.11
C GLY A 558 -7.34 54.45 -29.83
N VAL A 559 -7.16 53.15 -29.61
CA VAL A 559 -6.05 52.36 -30.21
C VAL A 559 -6.22 52.20 -31.73
N VAL A 560 -7.45 52.04 -32.22
CA VAL A 560 -7.75 51.93 -33.66
C VAL A 560 -7.60 53.29 -34.35
N TYR A 561 -8.02 54.37 -33.69
CA TYR A 561 -7.87 55.74 -34.18
C TYR A 561 -6.39 56.14 -34.30
N ASP A 562 -5.55 55.79 -33.32
CA ASP A 562 -4.11 56.07 -33.34
C ASP A 562 -3.38 55.29 -34.46
N ARG A 563 -3.76 54.04 -34.71
CA ARG A 563 -3.24 53.27 -35.87
C ARG A 563 -3.65 53.90 -37.22
N ALA A 564 -4.90 54.35 -37.33
CA ALA A 564 -5.39 55.00 -38.55
C ALA A 564 -4.73 56.36 -38.80
N ARG A 565 -4.42 57.10 -37.73
CA ARG A 565 -3.66 58.36 -37.80
C ARG A 565 -2.22 58.14 -38.26
N GLY A 566 -1.53 57.13 -37.69
CA GLY A 566 -0.17 56.78 -38.12
C GLY A 566 -0.08 56.32 -39.58
N ALA A 567 -1.12 55.66 -40.10
CA ALA A 567 -1.20 55.30 -41.52
C ALA A 567 -1.40 56.52 -42.43
N ARG A 568 -2.19 57.52 -42.00
CA ARG A 568 -2.41 58.77 -42.76
C ARG A 568 -1.17 59.66 -42.81
N GLU A 569 -0.36 59.71 -41.74
CA GLU A 569 0.90 60.47 -41.73
C GLU A 569 1.94 59.86 -42.67
N LYS A 570 2.02 58.53 -42.77
CA LYS A 570 2.91 57.85 -43.73
C LYS A 570 2.55 58.13 -45.19
N ILE A 571 1.27 58.33 -45.50
CA ILE A 571 0.81 58.64 -46.87
C ILE A 571 1.11 60.10 -47.24
N LYS A 572 1.07 61.04 -46.27
CA LYS A 572 1.43 62.45 -46.52
C LYS A 572 2.91 62.67 -46.80
N HIS A 573 3.80 61.80 -46.31
CA HIS A 573 5.24 61.89 -46.60
C HIS A 573 5.67 61.23 -47.92
N ALA A 574 4.76 60.55 -48.64
CA ALA A 574 5.08 59.78 -49.85
C ALA A 574 4.72 60.47 -51.18
N THR A 575 4.28 61.73 -51.18
CA THR A 575 3.95 62.49 -52.41
C THR A 575 4.98 63.59 -52.67
N PRO A 576 5.83 63.50 -53.71
CA PRO A 576 6.76 64.57 -54.06
C PRO A 576 6.04 65.70 -54.80
N SER A 577 6.35 66.93 -54.40
CA SER A 577 5.89 68.17 -55.03
C SER A 577 6.43 68.30 -56.46
N VAL A 578 5.55 68.26 -57.46
CA VAL A 578 5.88 68.66 -58.83
C VAL A 578 5.87 70.19 -58.88
N GLY A 579 7.05 70.79 -58.92
CA GLY A 579 7.26 72.23 -59.04
C GLY A 579 7.94 72.59 -60.36
N LYS A 580 7.17 73.26 -61.22
CA LYS A 580 7.50 74.08 -62.41
C LYS A 580 8.24 73.44 -63.58
#